data_AF-A0A9W2V6U3-F1
#
_entry.id   AF-A0A9W2V6U3-F1
#
_cell.length_a   1.000
_cell.length_b   1.000
_cell.length_c   1.000
_cell.angle_alpha   90.00
_cell.angle_beta   90.00
_cell.angle_gamma   90.00
#
_symmetry.space_group_name_H-M   'P 1'
#
loop_
_entity.id
_entity.type
_entity.pdbx_description
1 polymer ?
#
loop_
_entity_poly.entity_id
_entity_poly.type
_entity_poly.pdbx_seq_one_letter_code
_entity_poly.pdbx_strand_id
1 'polypeptide(L)'
;MSKRNQVSYVRPAEPAFLARFKERIGYKEGPTVETKRIQLQLPDEDGDHSDKEDEQPQVVILKKGDLSAEEVMKIKAEIKAAKAGKMREESSLTLSLLQMKSRLLLMEESCIENQSSVPQMKNIQV
;
A
#
# COMPACT_ATOMS: atom_id res chain seq x y z
N MET A 1 -13.95 20.50 -24.00
CA MET A 1 -12.79 19.80 -23.41
C MET A 1 -11.61 20.76 -23.43
N SER A 2 -11.28 21.37 -22.28
CA SER A 2 -10.15 22.29 -22.16
C SER A 2 -8.85 21.50 -22.22
N LYS A 3 -8.08 21.70 -23.29
CA LYS A 3 -6.77 21.07 -23.50
C LYS A 3 -5.82 21.67 -22.47
N ARG A 4 -5.66 21.00 -21.32
CA ARG A 4 -4.77 21.44 -20.23
C ARG A 4 -3.38 21.65 -20.81
N ASN A 5 -2.80 22.81 -20.54
CA ASN A 5 -1.62 23.37 -21.16
C ASN A 5 -0.43 22.38 -21.09
N GLN A 6 -0.15 21.70 -22.21
CA GLN A 6 0.99 20.80 -22.34
C GLN A 6 2.25 21.64 -22.57
N VAL A 7 2.87 22.09 -21.48
CA VAL A 7 4.18 22.74 -21.52
C VAL A 7 5.23 21.69 -21.17
N SER A 8 6.04 21.31 -22.16
CA SER A 8 7.21 20.45 -21.96
C SER A 8 8.44 21.31 -21.68
N TYR A 9 9.16 21.02 -20.60
CA TYR A 9 10.44 21.66 -20.29
C TYR A 9 11.61 20.79 -20.78
N VAL A 10 12.53 21.39 -21.52
CA VAL A 10 13.81 20.76 -21.90
C VAL A 10 14.91 21.46 -21.11
N ARG A 11 15.73 20.69 -20.39
CA ARG A 11 16.87 21.24 -19.65
C ARG A 11 18.01 21.52 -20.64
N PRO A 12 18.42 22.78 -20.86
CA PRO A 12 19.56 23.09 -21.70
C PRO A 12 20.87 22.62 -21.06
N ALA A 13 21.89 22.38 -21.89
CA ALA A 13 23.22 22.02 -21.42
C ALA A 13 23.86 23.16 -20.60
N GLU A 14 24.64 22.80 -19.58
CA GLU A 14 25.32 23.78 -18.76
C GLU A 14 26.41 24.51 -19.56
N PRO A 15 26.49 25.86 -19.50
CA PRO A 15 27.54 26.61 -20.18
C PRO A 15 28.92 26.31 -19.58
N ALA A 16 29.95 26.30 -20.43
CA ALA A 16 31.32 25.89 -20.07
C ALA A 16 31.93 26.66 -18.89
N PHE A 17 31.56 27.93 -18.70
CA PHE A 17 31.99 28.73 -17.54
C PHE A 17 31.49 28.14 -16.21
N LEU A 18 30.21 27.78 -16.13
CA LEU A 18 29.62 27.24 -14.90
C LEU A 18 30.17 25.84 -14.60
N ALA A 19 30.38 25.01 -15.62
CA ALA A 19 30.99 23.70 -15.45
C ALA A 19 32.40 23.78 -14.83
N ARG A 20 33.27 24.63 -15.39
CA ARG A 20 34.63 24.87 -14.85
C ARG A 20 34.61 25.47 -13.44
N PHE A 21 33.62 26.33 -13.16
CA PHE A 21 33.48 26.92 -11.84
C PHE A 21 33.07 25.89 -10.80
N LYS A 22 32.04 25.08 -11.08
CA LYS A 22 31.57 23.98 -10.22
C LYS A 22 32.67 22.97 -9.91
N GLU A 23 33.49 22.63 -10.90
CA GLU A 23 34.64 21.73 -10.74
C GLU A 23 35.67 22.30 -9.75
N ARG A 24 36.05 23.57 -9.91
CA ARG A 24 37.05 24.23 -9.04
C ARG A 24 36.60 24.33 -7.58
N ILE A 25 35.30 24.53 -7.35
CA ILE A 25 34.75 24.69 -5.99
C ILE A 25 34.25 23.36 -5.40
N GLY A 26 34.36 22.25 -6.14
CA GLY A 26 33.88 20.94 -5.68
C GLY A 26 32.36 20.87 -5.48
N TYR A 27 31.59 21.60 -6.28
CA TYR A 27 30.13 21.65 -6.15
C TYR A 27 29.51 20.27 -6.40
N LYS A 28 28.68 19.81 -5.46
CA LYS A 28 27.85 18.60 -5.60
C LYS A 28 26.40 19.00 -5.73
N GLU A 29 25.73 18.52 -6.77
CA GLU A 29 24.30 18.76 -6.95
C GLU A 29 23.52 18.18 -5.77
N GLY A 30 22.70 19.04 -5.16
CA GLY A 30 21.87 18.67 -4.02
C GLY A 30 20.65 17.82 -4.41
N PRO A 31 19.77 17.52 -3.45
CA PRO A 31 18.54 16.77 -3.69
C PRO A 31 17.72 17.47 -4.78
N THR A 32 17.46 16.77 -5.87
CA THR A 32 16.69 17.29 -7.01
C THR A 32 15.19 17.04 -6.79
N VAL A 33 14.32 17.68 -7.56
CA VAL A 33 12.86 17.42 -7.51
C VAL A 33 12.53 15.93 -7.67
N GLU A 34 13.31 15.18 -8.45
CA GLU A 34 13.14 13.72 -8.59
C GLU A 34 13.36 12.98 -7.27
N THR A 35 14.22 13.47 -6.37
CA THR A 35 14.41 12.83 -5.06
C THR A 35 13.17 12.96 -4.17
N LYS A 36 12.28 13.91 -4.45
CA LYS A 36 10.98 14.06 -3.75
C LYS A 36 9.89 13.14 -4.31
N ARG A 37 10.09 12.58 -5.51
CA ARG A 37 9.16 11.64 -6.14
C ARG A 37 9.43 10.20 -5.76
N ILE A 38 10.54 9.93 -5.08
CA ILE A 38 10.80 8.63 -4.49
C ILE A 38 9.67 8.34 -3.51
N GLN A 39 8.95 7.25 -3.74
CA GLN A 39 7.98 6.73 -2.79
C GLN A 39 8.76 6.40 -1.52
N LEU A 40 8.63 7.25 -0.50
CA LEU A 40 9.10 6.92 0.84
C LEU A 40 8.50 5.56 1.18
N GLN A 41 9.35 4.58 1.51
CA GLN A 41 8.86 3.36 2.12
C GLN A 41 8.04 3.82 3.31
N LEU A 42 6.74 3.49 3.30
CA LEU A 42 5.87 3.70 4.44
C LEU A 42 6.62 3.08 5.62
N PRO A 43 6.91 3.84 6.69
CA PRO A 43 7.40 3.24 7.93
C PRO A 43 6.49 2.05 8.22
N ASP A 44 7.07 0.90 8.58
CA ASP A 44 6.31 -0.31 8.86
C ASP A 44 5.12 0.07 9.75
N GLU A 45 3.90 -0.09 9.23
CA GLU A 45 2.62 0.19 9.92
C GLU A 45 2.39 -0.74 11.14
N ASP A 46 3.43 -1.44 11.57
CA ASP A 46 3.48 -2.32 12.75
C ASP A 46 4.11 -1.62 13.96
N GLY A 47 4.21 -0.29 13.94
CA GLY A 47 4.32 0.48 15.18
C GLY A 47 3.04 0.26 15.97
N ASP A 48 3.09 -0.55 17.03
CA ASP A 48 2.07 -0.59 18.08
C ASP A 48 1.96 0.83 18.68
N HIS A 49 1.23 1.70 17.99
CA HIS A 49 0.83 3.02 18.45
C HIS A 49 -0.27 2.85 19.50
N SER A 50 -0.01 2.01 20.50
CA SER A 50 -0.77 2.04 21.73
C SER A 50 -0.35 3.32 22.46
N ASP A 51 -1.31 4.25 22.61
CA ASP A 51 -1.10 5.47 23.40
C ASP A 51 -0.49 5.08 24.75
N LYS A 52 0.63 5.70 25.11
CA LYS A 52 1.31 5.42 26.38
C LYS A 52 0.42 5.82 27.55
N GLU A 53 0.67 5.27 28.74
CA GLU A 53 -0.10 5.64 29.96
C GLU A 53 -0.12 7.17 30.19
N ASP A 54 1.01 7.84 29.94
CA ASP A 54 1.15 9.30 30.06
C ASP A 54 0.40 10.11 28.98
N GLU A 55 0.01 9.48 27.87
CA GLU A 55 -0.70 10.10 26.75
C GLU A 55 -2.23 9.92 26.88
N GLN A 56 -2.70 9.15 27.87
CA GLN A 56 -4.12 8.95 28.07
C GLN A 56 -4.81 10.22 28.56
N PRO A 57 -6.05 10.49 28.10
CA PRO A 57 -6.79 11.68 28.54
C PRO A 57 -7.13 11.58 30.03
N GLN A 58 -6.95 12.69 30.76
CA GLN A 58 -7.37 12.80 32.15
C GLN A 58 -8.90 12.63 32.25
N VAL A 59 -9.33 11.66 33.06
CA VAL A 59 -10.75 11.46 33.39
C VAL A 59 -11.11 12.33 34.59
N VAL A 60 -12.12 13.18 34.44
CA VAL A 60 -12.65 14.04 35.51
C VAL A 60 -14.11 13.69 35.75
N ILE A 61 -14.45 13.37 37.00
CA ILE A 61 -15.82 13.04 37.43
C ILE A 61 -16.48 14.31 37.95
N LEU A 62 -17.56 14.75 37.30
CA LEU A 62 -18.28 15.97 37.69
C LEU A 62 -19.63 15.64 38.34
N LYS A 63 -20.24 14.49 37.98
CA LYS A 63 -21.57 14.06 38.46
C LYS A 63 -21.56 12.60 38.90
N LYS A 64 -22.52 12.25 39.78
CA LYS A 64 -22.79 10.86 40.17
C LYS A 64 -23.39 10.11 38.98
N GLY A 65 -22.54 9.47 38.18
CA GLY A 65 -22.92 8.78 36.94
C GLY A 65 -21.84 8.82 35.86
N ASP A 66 -20.81 9.66 36.01
CA ASP A 66 -19.66 9.64 35.11
C ASP A 66 -18.79 8.40 35.39
N LEU A 67 -18.19 7.83 34.33
CA LEU A 67 -17.34 6.65 34.44
C LEU A 67 -16.01 6.99 35.11
N SER A 68 -15.57 6.08 35.98
CA SER A 68 -14.23 6.13 36.58
C SER A 68 -13.16 5.66 35.59
N ALA A 69 -11.90 6.03 35.84
CA ALA A 69 -10.77 5.65 34.97
C ALA A 69 -10.66 4.11 34.81
N GLU A 70 -10.94 3.35 35.87
CA GLU A 70 -10.88 1.88 35.85
C GLU A 70 -11.94 1.27 34.92
N GLU A 71 -13.16 1.80 34.92
CA GLU A 71 -14.24 1.34 34.06
C GLU A 71 -13.96 1.64 32.59
N VAL A 72 -13.38 2.82 32.30
CA VAL A 72 -13.00 3.22 30.93
C VAL A 72 -11.93 2.28 30.37
N MET A 73 -10.92 1.90 31.16
CA MET A 73 -9.88 0.97 30.73
C MET A 73 -10.46 -0.40 30.38
N LYS A 74 -11.37 -0.92 31.20
CA LYS A 74 -12.02 -2.21 30.97
C LYS A 74 -12.85 -2.21 29.69
N ILE A 75 -13.68 -1.17 29.48
CA ILE A 75 -14.51 -1.03 28.28
C ILE A 75 -13.63 -0.90 27.02
N LYS A 76 -12.55 -0.12 27.07
CA LYS A 76 -11.60 0.00 25.94
C LYS A 76 -10.96 -1.35 25.58
N ALA A 77 -10.57 -2.15 26.58
CA ALA A 77 -9.98 -3.47 26.34
C ALA A 77 -10.97 -4.44 25.67
N GLU A 78 -12.22 -4.46 26.11
CA GLU A 78 -13.28 -5.28 25.53
C GLU A 78 -13.57 -4.88 24.06
N ILE A 79 -13.61 -3.57 23.76
CA ILE A 79 -13.79 -3.05 22.40
C ILE A 79 -12.60 -3.43 21.51
N LYS A 80 -11.36 -3.31 22.00
CA LYS A 80 -10.15 -3.68 21.24
C LYS A 80 -10.15 -5.18 20.91
N ALA A 81 -10.49 -6.04 21.87
CA ALA A 81 -10.59 -7.48 21.67
C ALA A 81 -11.68 -7.86 20.66
N ALA A 82 -12.87 -7.24 20.75
CA ALA A 82 -13.96 -7.47 19.81
C ALA A 82 -13.61 -7.02 18.39
N LYS A 83 -12.90 -5.91 18.23
CA LYS A 83 -12.45 -5.41 16.93
C LYS A 83 -11.40 -6.32 16.30
N ALA A 84 -10.45 -6.83 17.09
CA ALA A 84 -9.44 -7.79 16.63
C ALA A 84 -10.07 -9.12 16.18
N GLY A 85 -11.08 -9.61 16.90
CA GLY A 85 -11.84 -10.81 16.53
C GLY A 85 -12.56 -10.65 15.18
N LYS A 86 -13.27 -9.52 14.98
CA LYS A 86 -13.96 -9.24 13.70
C LYS A 86 -12.99 -9.14 12.51
N MET A 87 -11.85 -8.46 12.67
CA MET A 87 -10.84 -8.37 11.61
C MET A 87 -10.25 -9.74 11.24
N ARG A 88 -10.06 -10.64 12.23
CA ARG A 88 -9.56 -11.99 12.00
C ARG A 88 -10.57 -12.88 11.26
N GLU A 89 -11.85 -12.75 11.56
CA GLU A 89 -12.92 -13.47 10.85
C GLU A 89 -13.12 -12.96 9.42
N GLU A 90 -13.10 -11.64 9.19
CA GLU A 90 -13.17 -11.11 7.81
C GLU A 90 -11.95 -11.51 6.97
N SER A 91 -10.77 -11.58 7.60
CA SER A 91 -9.54 -12.07 6.96
C SER A 91 -9.61 -13.57 6.64
N SER A 92 -10.28 -14.39 7.46
CA SER A 92 -10.42 -15.83 7.22
C SER A 92 -11.41 -16.12 6.07
N LEU A 93 -12.52 -15.37 6.02
CA LEU A 93 -13.53 -15.47 4.96
C LEU A 93 -12.95 -15.04 3.60
N THR A 94 -12.13 -14.00 3.56
CA THR A 94 -11.49 -13.54 2.32
C THR A 94 -10.43 -14.53 1.80
N LEU A 95 -9.63 -15.13 2.69
CA LEU A 95 -8.63 -16.13 2.32
C LEU A 95 -9.27 -17.42 1.79
N SER A 96 -10.31 -17.90 2.46
CA SER A 96 -11.05 -19.09 2.01
C SER A 96 -11.74 -18.87 0.66
N LEU A 97 -12.31 -17.69 0.42
CA LEU A 97 -12.87 -17.31 -0.89
C LEU A 97 -11.79 -17.27 -1.98
N LEU A 98 -10.61 -16.75 -1.69
CA LEU A 98 -9.48 -16.72 -2.63
C LEU A 98 -9.01 -18.14 -2.99
N GLN A 99 -8.93 -19.03 -2.00
CA GLN A 99 -8.54 -20.42 -2.21
C GLN A 99 -9.57 -21.18 -3.07
N MET A 100 -10.86 -20.93 -2.85
CA MET A 100 -11.91 -21.49 -3.71
C MET A 100 -11.82 -20.95 -5.15
N LYS A 101 -11.60 -19.65 -5.33
CA LYS A 101 -11.42 -19.03 -6.66
C LYS A 101 -10.22 -19.60 -7.41
N SER A 102 -9.09 -19.80 -6.73
CA SER A 102 -7.90 -20.42 -7.33
C SER A 102 -8.17 -21.86 -7.78
N ARG A 103 -8.87 -22.66 -6.96
CA ARG A 103 -9.26 -24.02 -7.34
C ARG A 103 -10.16 -24.05 -8.58
N LEU A 104 -11.09 -23.09 -8.70
CA LEU A 104 -11.99 -23.01 -9.85
C LEU A 104 -11.25 -22.62 -11.13
N LEU A 105 -10.31 -21.67 -11.05
CA LEU A 105 -9.51 -21.21 -12.18
C LEU A 105 -8.65 -22.35 -12.76
N LEU A 106 -8.06 -23.18 -11.89
CA LEU A 106 -7.30 -24.36 -12.32
C LEU A 106 -8.19 -25.41 -13.01
N MET A 107 -9.48 -25.50 -12.64
CA MET A 107 -10.42 -26.40 -13.33
C MET A 107 -10.81 -25.88 -14.72
N GLU A 108 -10.96 -24.56 -14.88
CA GLU A 108 -11.23 -23.94 -16.19
C GLU A 108 -10.07 -24.17 -17.17
N GLU A 109 -8.83 -24.00 -16.73
CA GLU A 109 -7.63 -24.23 -17.56
C GLU A 109 -7.52 -25.69 -18.02
N SER A 110 -7.82 -26.64 -17.13
CA SER A 110 -7.83 -28.08 -17.47
C SER A 110 -8.92 -28.48 -18.48
N CYS A 111 -10.03 -27.74 -18.51
CA CYS A 111 -11.14 -28.01 -19.42
C CYS A 111 -10.86 -27.46 -20.84
N ILE A 112 -10.01 -26.44 -20.94
CA ILE A 112 -9.61 -25.80 -22.22
C ILE A 112 -8.55 -26.63 -22.95
N GLU A 113 -7.55 -27.20 -22.26
CA GLU A 113 -6.50 -28.01 -22.91
C GLU A 113 -7.05 -29.25 -23.63
N ASN A 114 -8.07 -29.89 -23.07
CA ASN A 114 -8.68 -31.11 -23.61
C ASN A 114 -9.50 -30.90 -24.92
N GLN A 115 -9.75 -29.65 -25.34
CA GLN A 115 -10.46 -29.34 -26.60
C GLN A 115 -9.53 -29.06 -27.78
N SER A 116 -8.22 -28.90 -27.58
CA SER A 116 -7.26 -28.53 -28.66
C SER A 116 -6.65 -29.71 -29.42
N SER A 117 -6.91 -30.96 -29.01
CA SER A 117 -6.46 -32.16 -29.71
C SER A 117 -7.36 -32.48 -30.91
N VAL A 118 -7.23 -31.71 -32.00
CA VAL A 118 -7.80 -32.04 -33.31
C VAL A 118 -6.67 -32.57 -34.20
N PRO A 119 -6.78 -33.77 -34.82
CA PRO A 119 -5.71 -34.34 -35.62
C PRO A 119 -5.53 -33.55 -36.93
N GLN A 120 -4.35 -32.97 -37.13
CA GLN A 120 -3.99 -32.24 -38.35
C GLN A 120 -3.93 -33.19 -39.56
N MET A 121 -4.83 -33.01 -40.53
CA MET A 121 -4.79 -33.73 -41.81
C MET A 121 -3.70 -33.15 -42.72
N LYS A 122 -2.83 -34.02 -43.23
CA LYS A 122 -1.65 -33.69 -44.05
C LYS A 122 -2.09 -33.49 -45.50
N ASN A 123 -1.91 -32.28 -46.04
CA ASN A 123 -2.24 -31.98 -47.44
C ASN A 123 -1.18 -32.55 -48.40
N ILE A 124 -1.62 -33.44 -49.27
CA ILE A 124 -0.89 -33.96 -50.43
C ILE A 124 -0.93 -32.88 -51.51
N GLN A 125 0.23 -32.41 -51.95
CA GLN A 125 0.35 -31.50 -53.09
C GLN A 125 0.47 -32.33 -54.38
N VAL A 126 -0.36 -31.97 -55.37
CA VAL A 126 -0.41 -32.50 -56.74
C VAL A 126 0.65 -31.81 -57.59
#